data_AF-A0A7S0UE71-F1
#
_entry.id   AF-A0A7S0UE71-F1
#
_cell.length_a   1.000
_cell.length_b   1.000
_cell.length_c   1.000
_cell.angle_alpha   90.00
_cell.angle_beta   90.00
_cell.angle_gamma   90.00
#
_symmetry.space_group_name_H-M   'P 1'
#
loop_
_entity.id
_entity.type
_entity.pdbx_description
1 polymer ?
#
loop_
_entity_poly.entity_id
_entity_poly.type
_entity_poly.pdbx_seq_one_letter_code
_entity_poly.pdbx_strand_id
1 'polypeptide(L)'
;EVYHFELDVQGAGFEFQPGDSVAVQPRNRREDVEMMASVLGVDLATLLDIRPAEPGAMGTAPAPLCGWGARSVAEVLASHCDFMGTPRRYFFHLLSFYCSDEVQKE
;
A
#
# COMPACT_ATOMS: atom_id res chain seq x y z
N GLU A 1 5.30 -4.29 24.27
CA GLU A 1 4.07 -4.10 25.09
C GLU A 1 2.99 -5.02 24.55
N VAL A 2 2.03 -5.40 25.39
CA VAL A 2 0.90 -6.26 25.00
C VAL A 2 -0.39 -5.47 25.20
N TYR A 3 -1.22 -5.42 24.16
CA TYR A 3 -2.45 -4.66 24.13
C TYR A 3 -3.65 -5.60 24.01
N HIS A 4 -4.74 -5.26 24.70
CA HIS A 4 -6.04 -5.89 24.56
C HIS A 4 -7.00 -4.88 23.92
N PHE A 5 -7.71 -5.30 22.87
CA PHE A 5 -8.67 -4.46 22.15
C PHE A 5 -10.03 -5.13 22.16
N GLU A 6 -11.07 -4.33 22.35
CA GLU A 6 -12.46 -4.73 22.18
C GLU A 6 -13.02 -4.00 20.95
N LEU A 7 -13.55 -4.76 20.00
CA LEU A 7 -14.10 -4.23 18.75
C LEU A 7 -15.63 -4.36 18.81
N ASP A 8 -16.33 -3.24 18.73
CA ASP A 8 -17.78 -3.26 18.56
C ASP A 8 -18.12 -3.66 17.13
N VAL A 9 -18.83 -4.79 17.00
CA VAL A 9 -19.28 -5.36 15.72
C VAL A 9 -20.81 -5.36 15.62
N GLN A 10 -21.51 -4.64 16.50
CA GLN A 10 -22.96 -4.56 16.47
C GLN A 10 -23.44 -4.00 15.13
N GLY A 11 -24.32 -4.74 14.44
CA GLY A 11 -24.85 -4.35 13.14
C GLY A 11 -23.92 -4.62 11.95
N ALA A 12 -22.76 -5.26 12.16
CA ALA A 12 -21.84 -5.60 11.09
C ALA A 12 -22.34 -6.75 10.18
N GLY A 13 -23.41 -7.44 10.58
CA GLY A 13 -24.09 -8.44 9.77
C GLY A 13 -23.36 -9.79 9.65
N PHE A 14 -22.34 -10.03 10.48
CA PHE A 14 -21.65 -11.30 10.58
C PHE A 14 -21.71 -11.87 12.00
N GLU A 15 -21.66 -13.19 12.09
CA GLU A 15 -21.53 -13.95 13.34
C GLU A 15 -20.09 -14.46 13.47
N PHE A 16 -19.63 -14.70 14.70
CA PHE A 16 -18.31 -15.28 14.96
C PHE A 16 -18.37 -16.26 16.13
N GLN A 17 -17.43 -17.20 16.16
CA GLN A 17 -17.29 -18.21 17.20
C GLN A 17 -15.90 -18.15 17.83
N PRO A 18 -15.73 -18.63 19.07
CA PRO A 18 -14.42 -18.77 19.67
C PRO A 18 -13.50 -19.63 18.79
N GLY A 19 -12.34 -19.08 18.42
CA GLY A 19 -11.39 -19.71 17.50
C GLY A 19 -11.36 -19.09 16.10
N ASP A 20 -12.36 -18.27 15.74
CA ASP A 20 -12.33 -17.50 14.51
C ASP A 20 -11.24 -16.42 14.53
N SER A 21 -10.77 -16.05 13.33
CA SER A 21 -9.77 -15.00 13.14
C SER A 21 -10.43 -13.72 12.63
N VAL A 22 -10.01 -12.59 13.18
CA VAL A 22 -10.36 -11.26 12.66
C VAL A 22 -9.21 -10.71 11.83
N ALA A 23 -9.54 -10.22 10.63
CA ALA A 23 -8.60 -9.47 9.80
C ALA A 23 -8.81 -7.96 10.03
N VAL A 24 -7.72 -7.25 10.30
CA VAL A 24 -7.72 -5.79 10.44
C VAL A 24 -6.95 -5.22 9.26
N GLN A 25 -7.54 -4.29 8.52
CA GLN A 25 -6.86 -3.55 7.45
C GLN A 25 -6.14 -2.34 8.06
N PRO A 26 -4.80 -2.36 8.23
CA PRO A 26 -4.09 -1.25 8.84
C PRO A 26 -3.93 -0.08 7.86
N ARG A 27 -3.49 1.05 8.42
CA ARG A 27 -3.01 2.21 7.66
C ARG A 27 -1.61 2.58 8.15
N ASN A 28 -0.73 2.98 7.23
CA ASN A 28 0.56 3.55 7.56
C ASN A 28 0.39 4.86 8.33
N ARG A 29 1.34 5.17 9.22
CA ARG A 29 1.28 6.41 9.99
C ARG A 29 1.50 7.60 9.08
N ARG A 30 0.91 8.73 9.45
CA ARG A 30 0.99 9.96 8.68
C ARG A 30 2.43 10.41 8.47
N GLU A 31 3.27 10.35 9.51
CA GLU A 31 4.68 10.74 9.39
C GLU A 31 5.46 9.90 8.37
N ASP A 32 5.15 8.60 8.27
CA ASP A 32 5.82 7.68 7.35
C ASP A 32 5.36 7.93 5.90
N VAL A 33 4.08 8.26 5.71
CA VAL A 33 3.52 8.63 4.39
C VAL A 33 4.13 9.93 3.88
N GLU A 34 4.23 10.96 4.73
CA GLU A 34 4.84 12.25 4.40
C GLU A 34 6.33 12.08 4.08
N MET A 35 7.05 11.28 4.87
CA MET A 35 8.46 10.94 4.61
C MET A 35 8.62 10.22 3.27
N MET A 36 7.82 9.19 2.99
CA MET A 36 7.90 8.44 1.74
C MET A 36 7.63 9.32 0.52
N ALA A 37 6.60 10.17 0.59
CA ALA A 37 6.31 11.12 -0.49
C ALA A 37 7.48 12.10 -0.73
N SER A 38 8.13 12.56 0.34
CA SER A 38 9.33 13.39 0.24
C SER A 38 10.50 12.66 -0.40
N VAL A 39 10.75 11.39 -0.07
CA VAL A 39 11.82 10.58 -0.67
C VAL A 39 11.58 10.37 -2.16
N LEU A 40 10.32 10.13 -2.55
CA LEU A 40 9.93 9.92 -3.94
C LEU A 40 9.78 11.22 -4.74
N GLY A 41 9.78 12.38 -4.08
CA GLY A 41 9.57 13.69 -4.71
C GLY A 41 8.17 13.86 -5.32
N VAL A 42 7.15 13.27 -4.70
CA VAL A 42 5.75 13.30 -5.19
C VAL A 42 4.84 14.14 -4.30
N ASP A 43 3.86 14.82 -4.91
CA ASP A 43 2.82 15.55 -4.17
C ASP A 43 1.70 14.60 -3.74
N LEU A 44 1.44 14.56 -2.43
CA LEU A 44 0.39 13.78 -1.78
C LEU A 44 -1.02 14.05 -2.33
N ALA A 45 -1.28 15.25 -2.86
CA ALA A 45 -2.56 15.62 -3.45
C ALA A 45 -2.74 15.12 -4.90
N THR A 46 -1.67 14.65 -5.54
CA THR A 46 -1.71 14.15 -6.92
C THR A 46 -2.68 12.98 -7.01
N LEU A 47 -3.58 13.04 -8.00
CA LEU A 47 -4.52 11.97 -8.29
C LEU A 47 -3.91 10.96 -9.27
N LEU A 48 -3.95 9.68 -8.90
CA LEU A 48 -3.50 8.53 -9.68
C LEU A 48 -4.72 7.72 -10.14
N ASP A 49 -4.76 7.39 -11.43
CA ASP A 49 -5.70 6.42 -12.00
C ASP A 49 -4.89 5.29 -12.63
N ILE A 50 -4.85 4.14 -11.95
CA ILE A 50 -4.01 2.99 -12.33
C ILE A 50 -4.87 2.02 -13.14
N ARG A 51 -4.46 1.74 -14.38
CA ARG A 51 -5.17 0.84 -15.29
C ARG A 51 -4.23 -0.25 -15.80
N PRO A 52 -4.74 -1.47 -16.07
CA PRO A 52 -3.97 -2.48 -16.76
C PRO A 52 -3.46 -1.94 -18.10
N ALA A 53 -2.20 -2.20 -18.42
CA ALA A 53 -1.62 -1.80 -19.71
C ALA A 53 -2.29 -2.54 -20.88
N GLU A 54 -2.68 -3.81 -20.67
CA GLU A 54 -3.30 -4.66 -21.68
C GLU A 54 -4.77 -4.97 -21.33
N PRO A 55 -5.69 -4.95 -22.31
CA PRO A 55 -7.07 -5.40 -22.13
C PRO A 55 -7.12 -6.86 -21.66
N GLY A 56 -7.81 -7.13 -20.54
CA GLY A 56 -7.96 -8.49 -19.99
C GLY A 56 -6.95 -8.88 -18.90
N ALA A 57 -5.93 -8.06 -18.63
CA ALA A 57 -4.94 -8.29 -17.57
C ALA A 57 -5.42 -7.88 -16.15
N MET A 58 -6.73 -7.74 -15.93
CA MET A 58 -7.29 -7.20 -14.67
C MET A 58 -6.97 -8.09 -13.45
N GLY A 59 -6.70 -9.38 -13.65
CA GLY A 59 -6.35 -10.34 -12.60
C GLY A 59 -4.86 -10.40 -12.22
N THR A 60 -3.98 -9.72 -12.95
CA THR A 60 -2.52 -9.71 -12.68
C THR A 60 -1.99 -8.36 -12.21
N ALA A 61 -2.78 -7.29 -12.38
CA ALA A 61 -2.47 -6.00 -11.79
C ALA A 61 -2.61 -6.05 -10.26
N PRO A 62 -2.03 -5.11 -9.49
CA PRO A 62 -2.34 -4.96 -8.07
C PRO A 62 -3.85 -4.71 -7.94
N ALA A 63 -4.59 -5.79 -7.71
CA ALA A 63 -6.05 -5.82 -7.77
C ALA A 63 -6.77 -4.76 -6.92
N PRO A 64 -6.22 -4.24 -5.80
CA PRO A 64 -6.90 -3.18 -5.06
C PRO A 64 -6.72 -1.78 -5.64
N LEU A 65 -5.82 -1.52 -6.59
CA LEU A 65 -5.66 -0.16 -7.15
C LEU A 65 -6.24 0.00 -8.55
N CYS A 66 -6.35 -1.10 -9.30
CA CYS A 66 -6.90 -1.06 -10.64
C CYS A 66 -8.43 -0.97 -10.64
N GLY A 67 -8.96 0.05 -11.32
CA GLY A 67 -10.41 0.19 -11.54
C GLY A 67 -11.19 0.85 -10.39
N TRP A 68 -10.52 1.41 -9.38
CA TRP A 68 -11.17 2.17 -8.30
C TRP A 68 -11.37 3.66 -8.61
N GLY A 69 -11.03 4.08 -9.84
CA GLY A 69 -11.00 5.48 -10.24
C GLY A 69 -9.79 6.22 -9.66
N ALA A 70 -9.81 7.54 -9.79
CA ALA A 70 -8.71 8.39 -9.34
C ALA A 70 -8.58 8.40 -7.80
N ARG A 71 -7.39 8.12 -7.27
CA ARG A 71 -7.05 8.15 -5.84
C ARG A 71 -5.86 9.05 -5.60
N SER A 72 -5.82 9.76 -4.47
CA SER A 72 -4.65 10.57 -4.14
C SER A 72 -3.44 9.71 -3.80
N VAL A 73 -2.23 10.21 -4.05
CA VAL A 73 -0.97 9.58 -3.60
C VAL A 73 -1.02 9.32 -2.09
N ALA A 74 -1.58 10.25 -1.30
CA ALA A 74 -1.76 10.06 0.14
C ALA A 74 -2.56 8.80 0.50
N GLU A 75 -3.68 8.54 -0.18
CA GLU A 75 -4.51 7.36 0.11
C GLU A 75 -3.80 6.07 -0.32
N VAL A 76 -3.13 6.09 -1.46
CA VAL A 76 -2.35 4.95 -1.96
C VAL A 76 -1.25 4.57 -0.99
N LEU A 77 -0.44 5.53 -0.54
CA LEU A 77 0.62 5.28 0.43
C LEU A 77 0.07 4.89 1.80
N ALA A 78 -1.02 5.50 2.26
CA ALA A 78 -1.57 5.19 3.58
C ALA A 78 -2.15 3.78 3.69
N SER A 79 -2.76 3.25 2.62
CA SER A 79 -3.65 2.08 2.73
C SER A 79 -3.37 0.95 1.74
N HIS A 80 -2.53 1.17 0.72
CA HIS A 80 -2.38 0.23 -0.39
C HIS A 80 -0.93 -0.13 -0.74
N CYS A 81 0.05 0.46 -0.07
CA CYS A 81 1.46 0.15 -0.25
C CYS A 81 2.08 -0.32 1.07
N ASP A 82 2.71 -1.49 1.03
CA ASP A 82 3.63 -1.91 2.08
C ASP A 82 5.03 -1.41 1.75
N PHE A 83 5.45 -0.36 2.46
CA PHE A 83 6.79 0.19 2.38
C PHE A 83 7.53 0.16 3.72
N MET A 84 6.89 -0.37 4.77
CA MET A 84 7.47 -0.53 6.10
C MET A 84 8.08 -1.94 6.28
N GLY A 85 7.65 -2.90 5.46
CA GLY A 85 8.25 -4.22 5.35
C GLY A 85 9.60 -4.21 4.61
N THR A 86 10.31 -5.33 4.67
CA THR A 86 11.57 -5.53 3.96
C THR A 86 11.33 -5.66 2.45
N PRO A 87 11.86 -4.76 1.61
CA PRO A 87 11.66 -4.86 0.16
C PRO A 87 12.32 -6.12 -0.41
N ARG A 88 11.67 -6.74 -1.39
CA ARG A 88 12.23 -7.92 -2.08
C ARG A 88 13.42 -7.51 -2.94
N ARG A 89 14.39 -8.42 -3.16
CA ARG A 89 15.56 -8.17 -4.03
C ARG A 89 15.18 -7.61 -5.41
N TYR A 90 14.09 -8.10 -6.00
CA TYR A 90 13.62 -7.62 -7.29
C TYR A 90 13.23 -6.14 -7.29
N PHE A 91 12.74 -5.61 -6.15
CA PHE A 91 12.41 -4.20 -6.01
C PHE A 91 13.67 -3.31 -6.17
N PHE A 92 14.79 -3.69 -5.55
CA PHE A 92 16.06 -2.97 -5.71
C PHE A 92 16.59 -3.05 -7.14
N HIS A 93 16.42 -4.19 -7.81
CA HIS A 93 16.75 -4.29 -9.24
C HIS A 93 15.92 -3.28 -10.07
N LEU A 94 14.63 -3.09 -9.77
CA LEU A 94 13.82 -2.06 -10.43
C LEU A 94 14.30 -0.64 -10.11
N LEU A 95 14.66 -0.34 -8.86
CA LEU A 95 15.19 0.96 -8.47
C LEU A 95 16.54 1.28 -9.13
N SER A 96 17.36 0.28 -9.43
CA SER A 96 18.66 0.46 -10.07
C SER A 96 18.57 1.17 -11.44
N PHE A 97 17.43 1.05 -12.14
CA PHE A 97 17.18 1.77 -13.40
C PHE A 97 16.92 3.27 -13.22
N TYR A 98 16.62 3.71 -11.99
CA TYR A 98 16.37 5.11 -11.64
C TYR A 98 17.52 5.73 -10.83
N CYS A 99 18.59 4.97 -10.57
CA CYS A 99 19.77 5.45 -9.86
C CYS A 99 20.80 6.03 -10.84
N SER A 100 21.16 7.30 -10.67
CA SER A 100 22.19 7.96 -11.50
C SER A 100 23.62 7.73 -10.99
N ASP A 101 23.77 7.32 -9.73
CA ASP A 101 25.07 7.03 -9.11
C ASP A 101 25.40 5.55 -9.31
N GLU A 102 26.49 5.25 -10.01
CA GLU A 102 26.89 3.87 -10.32
C GLU A 102 27.32 3.08 -9.07
N VAL A 103 27.82 3.74 -8.01
CA VAL A 103 28.19 3.08 -6.75
C VAL A 103 26.95 2.71 -5.94
N GLN A 104 25.90 3.54 -5.95
CA GLN A 104 24.63 3.22 -5.29
C GLN A 104 23.80 2.16 -6.04
N LYS A 105 24.13 1.96 -7.32
CA LYS A 105 23.47 1.00 -8.20
C LYS A 105 24.03 -0.42 -8.07
N GLU A 106 25.33 -0.54 -7.83
CA GLU A 106 26.04 -1.81 -7.53
C GLU A 106 25.76 -2.30 -6.10
#